data_AF-A0A535U224-F1
#
_entry.id   AF-A0A535U224-F1
#
_cell.length_a   1.000
_cell.length_b   1.000
_cell.length_c   1.000
_cell.angle_alpha   90.00
_cell.angle_beta   90.00
_cell.angle_gamma   90.00
#
_symmetry.space_group_name_H-M   'P 1'
#
loop_
_entity.id
_entity.type
_entity.pdbx_description
1 polymer ?
#
loop_
_entity_poly.entity_id
_entity_poly.type
_entity_poly.pdbx_seq_one_letter_code
_entity_poly.pdbx_strand_id
1 'polypeptide(L)'
;MTKSHRLRVLAAFGPALLAAGAVAASASNAFAATATAQPEGEALFTTQGSVAPQFLAGATTIPHWTFQYTDPTNGVTYPITMVGTDPRVGGSTTVHTVIIPLKMNFVAGGQDPSSLVGQGYPAFQPQFVNHTFDGTSKLSQTEASPVFSDYSYPTDLGGDAGQLGDVYMRAQFNKIASNYHVKLDYTVAPTQTLDVPSTKGIAYERPVSQWRRTHGLQTNADYTGLAEVNWFSTQLQSLMSSMQISATTVPIFLTDNVLLYIKGSPIGYQNCCILGYHGAAMPVGHGTGTLNGQGKQAVQTFMYTAYVTPGTYSGFLTDYTGTRTAPRPTRGLSDIHALSHEVSEWLDDPYTNNAVQPWKVASAPQYGCTRVLEVGDPVVGIWFGLNGNNLDTRNSGLWHPEDEVFAQWFARGGIEPVLGPTWDGRMTFMGPRTTSINADLYSGFSGYAHNC
;
A
#
# COMPACT_ATOMS: atom_id res chain seq x y z
N MET A 1 -69.54 -72.54 -6.68
CA MET A 1 -68.97 -71.17 -6.73
C MET A 1 -67.54 -71.27 -7.22
N THR A 2 -67.16 -70.45 -8.22
CA THR A 2 -65.81 -69.87 -8.47
C THR A 2 -64.57 -70.65 -7.99
N LYS A 3 -63.52 -70.90 -8.78
CA LYS A 3 -62.94 -70.12 -9.88
C LYS A 3 -61.90 -70.98 -10.61
N SER A 4 -61.71 -70.71 -11.89
CA SER A 4 -60.68 -71.25 -12.76
C SER A 4 -59.59 -70.21 -13.09
N HIS A 5 -58.45 -70.76 -13.51
CA HIS A 5 -57.43 -70.24 -14.43
C HIS A 5 -56.28 -69.30 -13.99
N ARG A 6 -55.07 -69.90 -14.13
CA ARG A 6 -53.88 -69.50 -14.92
C ARG A 6 -53.08 -68.26 -14.51
N LEU A 7 -51.76 -68.45 -14.34
CA LEU A 7 -50.74 -67.50 -14.79
C LEU A 7 -49.56 -68.24 -15.44
N ARG A 8 -49.05 -67.68 -16.55
CA ARG A 8 -48.09 -68.26 -17.51
C ARG A 8 -46.64 -67.87 -17.17
N VAL A 9 -45.72 -68.74 -17.60
CA VAL A 9 -44.25 -68.60 -17.68
C VAL A 9 -43.81 -68.05 -19.05
N LEU A 10 -42.66 -67.35 -19.12
CA LEU A 10 -41.60 -67.32 -20.18
C LEU A 10 -40.71 -66.07 -19.93
N ALA A 11 -39.42 -66.10 -19.55
CA ALA A 11 -38.16 -66.64 -20.14
C ALA A 11 -37.41 -65.65 -21.07
N ALA A 12 -36.16 -65.28 -20.71
CA ALA A 12 -35.00 -64.97 -21.60
C ALA A 12 -33.76 -64.62 -20.73
N PHE A 13 -32.71 -65.47 -20.65
CA PHE A 13 -31.48 -65.62 -21.48
C PHE A 13 -30.25 -64.88 -20.91
N GLY A 14 -29.17 -65.65 -20.64
CA GLY A 14 -27.85 -65.21 -20.10
C GLY A 14 -26.93 -64.54 -21.15
N PRO A 15 -25.58 -64.44 -20.96
CA PRO A 15 -24.71 -65.38 -20.25
C PRO A 15 -23.72 -64.78 -19.23
N ALA A 16 -23.23 -65.63 -18.33
CA ALA A 16 -21.98 -65.47 -17.61
C ALA A 16 -20.82 -65.97 -18.48
N LEU A 17 -19.74 -65.19 -18.57
CA LEU A 17 -18.46 -65.63 -19.15
C LEU A 17 -17.34 -65.35 -18.13
N LEU A 18 -16.72 -66.45 -17.69
CA LEU A 18 -15.44 -66.49 -17.00
C LEU A 18 -14.35 -65.98 -17.94
N ALA A 19 -13.52 -65.05 -17.49
CA ALA A 19 -12.20 -64.81 -18.07
C ALA A 19 -11.17 -64.68 -16.93
N ALA A 20 -10.24 -65.63 -16.96
CA ALA A 20 -9.07 -65.70 -16.11
C ALA A 20 -8.09 -64.54 -16.38
N GLY A 21 -7.21 -64.31 -15.41
CA GLY A 21 -6.39 -63.11 -15.31
C GLY A 21 -5.43 -62.84 -16.46
N ALA A 22 -5.29 -61.55 -16.75
CA ALA A 22 -4.03 -60.93 -17.08
C ALA A 22 -3.90 -59.72 -16.16
N VAL A 23 -2.92 -59.75 -15.26
CA VAL A 23 -2.54 -58.62 -14.41
C VAL A 23 -1.91 -57.58 -15.33
N ALA A 24 -2.72 -56.70 -15.90
CA ALA A 24 -2.22 -55.44 -16.42
C ALA A 24 -2.06 -54.51 -15.22
N ALA A 25 -0.85 -54.47 -14.67
CA ALA A 25 -0.44 -53.37 -13.81
C ALA A 25 -0.47 -52.11 -14.70
N SER A 26 -1.59 -51.41 -14.70
CA SER A 26 -1.64 -50.02 -15.13
C SER A 26 -0.78 -49.24 -14.15
N ALA A 27 0.51 -49.08 -14.48
CA ALA A 27 1.31 -47.99 -13.97
C ALA A 27 0.62 -46.70 -14.41
N SER A 28 -0.29 -46.20 -13.57
CA SER A 28 -0.67 -44.81 -13.58
C SER A 28 0.60 -44.04 -13.26
N ASN A 29 1.32 -43.63 -14.29
CA ASN A 29 2.20 -42.48 -14.21
C ASN A 29 1.31 -41.30 -13.84
N ALA A 30 1.07 -41.13 -12.54
CA ALA A 30 0.69 -39.86 -12.00
C ALA A 30 1.85 -38.93 -12.38
N PHE A 31 1.68 -38.17 -13.46
CA PHE A 31 2.48 -36.98 -13.66
C PHE A 31 2.31 -36.19 -12.38
N ALA A 32 3.34 -36.18 -11.53
CA ALA A 32 3.38 -35.29 -10.39
C ALA A 32 3.14 -33.90 -10.98
N ALA A 33 2.00 -33.29 -10.64
CA ALA A 33 1.72 -31.92 -11.04
C ALA A 33 2.96 -31.13 -10.63
N THR A 34 3.61 -30.48 -11.60
CA THR A 34 4.72 -29.58 -11.30
C THR A 34 4.20 -28.57 -10.30
N ALA A 35 4.78 -28.55 -9.10
CA ALA A 35 4.35 -27.66 -8.04
C ALA A 35 4.31 -26.23 -8.59
N THR A 36 3.15 -25.58 -8.54
CA THR A 36 2.99 -24.20 -8.99
C THR A 36 3.38 -23.26 -7.85
N ALA A 37 4.17 -22.23 -8.17
CA ALA A 37 4.49 -21.19 -7.21
C ALA A 37 3.19 -20.53 -6.72
N GLN A 38 3.09 -20.27 -5.42
CA GLN A 38 2.04 -19.41 -4.88
C GLN A 38 2.43 -17.96 -5.18
N PRO A 39 1.45 -17.09 -5.47
CA PRO A 39 1.72 -15.66 -5.61
C PRO A 39 2.33 -15.13 -4.30
N GLU A 40 3.18 -14.12 -4.44
CA GLU A 40 3.55 -13.31 -3.29
C GLU A 40 2.35 -12.50 -2.81
N GLY A 41 2.37 -12.06 -1.55
CA GLY A 41 1.35 -11.14 -1.06
C GLY A 41 1.25 -9.89 -1.94
N GLU A 42 0.05 -9.34 -2.08
CA GLU A 42 -0.15 -8.14 -2.88
C GLU A 42 0.20 -6.90 -2.07
N ALA A 43 0.70 -5.86 -2.74
CA ALA A 43 0.84 -4.55 -2.13
C ALA A 43 -0.54 -4.05 -1.69
N LEU A 44 -0.65 -3.67 -0.43
CA LEU A 44 -1.87 -3.12 0.14
C LEU A 44 -1.52 -1.87 0.94
N PHE A 45 -2.41 -0.90 0.89
CA PHE A 45 -2.43 0.26 1.77
C PHE A 45 -3.83 0.38 2.37
N THR A 46 -3.97 1.18 3.41
CA THR A 46 -5.26 1.33 4.09
C THR A 46 -5.27 2.64 4.87
N THR A 47 -6.40 2.96 5.48
CA THR A 47 -6.52 4.07 6.43
C THR A 47 -6.76 3.57 7.85
N GLN A 48 -6.41 4.41 8.83
CA GLN A 48 -6.65 4.13 10.24
C GLN A 48 -7.40 5.26 10.95
N GLY A 49 -8.54 4.93 11.54
CA GLY A 49 -9.41 5.93 12.13
C GLY A 49 -10.09 6.81 11.07
N SER A 50 -10.88 7.78 11.55
CA SER A 50 -11.51 8.82 10.75
C SER A 50 -12.09 9.87 11.68
N VAL A 51 -12.16 11.11 11.22
CA VAL A 51 -12.75 12.21 11.99
C VAL A 51 -13.96 12.74 11.26
N ALA A 52 -15.11 12.72 11.94
CA ALA A 52 -16.33 13.23 11.36
C ALA A 52 -16.25 14.76 11.13
N PRO A 53 -16.75 15.29 10.00
CA PRO A 53 -16.53 16.69 9.61
C PRO A 53 -16.92 17.74 10.65
N GLN A 54 -17.95 17.47 11.47
CA GLN A 54 -18.37 18.38 12.55
C GLN A 54 -17.28 18.65 13.60
N PHE A 55 -16.29 17.76 13.71
CA PHE A 55 -15.15 17.92 14.62
C PHE A 55 -13.97 18.64 13.98
N LEU A 56 -14.05 19.06 12.71
CA LEU A 56 -13.00 19.85 12.07
C LEU A 56 -13.22 21.36 12.21
N ALA A 57 -14.48 21.78 12.42
CA ALA A 57 -14.82 23.18 12.61
C ALA A 57 -14.12 23.75 13.87
N GLY A 58 -13.12 24.62 13.65
CA GLY A 58 -12.34 25.29 14.69
C GLY A 58 -11.27 24.41 15.35
N ALA A 59 -11.07 23.18 14.88
CA ALA A 59 -10.19 22.20 15.51
C ALA A 59 -8.74 22.68 15.59
N THR A 60 -8.02 22.22 16.62
CA THR A 60 -6.56 22.33 16.66
C THR A 60 -5.98 21.16 15.89
N THR A 61 -5.50 21.41 14.69
CA THR A 61 -5.03 20.39 13.74
C THR A 61 -4.06 21.02 12.73
N ILE A 62 -3.50 20.20 11.84
CA ILE A 62 -2.69 20.64 10.70
C ILE A 62 -3.44 21.64 9.80
N PRO A 63 -2.73 22.57 9.13
CA PRO A 63 -3.33 23.49 8.17
C PRO A 63 -4.03 22.71 7.06
N HIS A 64 -5.28 23.08 6.78
CA HIS A 64 -6.09 22.46 5.75
C HIS A 64 -7.03 23.49 5.14
N TRP A 65 -7.60 23.14 4.00
CA TRP A 65 -8.60 23.92 3.30
C TRP A 65 -9.66 22.99 2.73
N THR A 66 -10.86 23.53 2.49
CA THR A 66 -12.00 22.75 2.00
C THR A 66 -12.55 23.38 0.73
N PHE A 67 -12.98 22.53 -0.20
CA PHE A 67 -13.76 22.91 -1.36
C PHE A 67 -14.87 21.87 -1.57
N GLN A 68 -15.72 22.12 -2.56
CA GLN A 68 -16.73 21.15 -2.98
C GLN A 68 -16.82 21.15 -4.49
N TYR A 69 -17.19 20.01 -5.04
CA TYR A 69 -17.48 19.85 -6.46
C TYR A 69 -18.73 19.00 -6.65
N THR A 70 -19.36 19.11 -7.81
CA THR A 70 -20.47 18.21 -8.20
C THR A 70 -19.95 17.24 -9.23
N ASP A 71 -20.02 15.93 -8.95
CA ASP A 71 -19.65 14.91 -9.94
C ASP A 71 -20.69 14.94 -11.07
N PRO A 72 -20.29 15.20 -12.32
CA PRO A 72 -21.23 15.38 -13.43
C PRO A 72 -21.94 14.07 -13.81
N THR A 73 -21.45 12.92 -13.36
CA THR A 73 -22.01 11.61 -13.73
C THR A 73 -23.11 11.13 -12.79
N ASN A 74 -23.18 11.65 -11.55
CA ASN A 74 -24.26 11.33 -10.61
C ASN A 74 -25.00 12.57 -10.03
N GLY A 75 -24.49 13.79 -10.27
CA GLY A 75 -25.09 15.03 -9.79
C GLY A 75 -24.95 15.27 -8.28
N VAL A 76 -24.15 14.46 -7.57
CA VAL A 76 -23.90 14.59 -6.12
C VAL A 76 -22.76 15.58 -5.88
N THR A 77 -22.96 16.47 -4.91
CA THR A 77 -21.91 17.38 -4.44
C THR A 77 -21.09 16.72 -3.34
N TYR A 78 -19.77 16.66 -3.52
CA TYR A 78 -18.81 16.11 -2.59
C TYR A 78 -17.99 17.22 -1.95
N PRO A 79 -18.04 17.38 -0.61
CA PRO A 79 -17.10 18.23 0.12
C PRO A 79 -15.77 17.50 0.28
N ILE A 80 -14.66 18.19 -0.01
CA ILE A 80 -13.30 17.64 0.04
C ILE A 80 -12.42 18.58 0.88
N THR A 81 -11.64 18.01 1.79
CA THR A 81 -10.68 18.72 2.63
C THR A 81 -9.27 18.25 2.31
N MET A 82 -8.34 19.16 2.08
CA MET A 82 -6.94 18.84 1.73
C MET A 82 -5.97 19.61 2.61
N VAL A 83 -4.74 19.13 2.71
CA VAL A 83 -3.68 19.77 3.48
C VAL A 83 -3.23 21.07 2.81
N GLY A 84 -2.83 22.03 3.64
CA GLY A 84 -2.11 23.22 3.18
C GLY A 84 -3.00 24.46 3.01
N THR A 85 -2.56 25.34 2.11
CA THR A 85 -3.31 26.53 1.70
C THR A 85 -4.11 26.22 0.44
N ASP A 86 -5.18 26.98 0.21
CA ASP A 86 -6.00 26.88 -1.00
C ASP A 86 -5.20 27.28 -2.26
N PRO A 87 -5.05 26.40 -3.26
CA PRO A 87 -4.27 26.66 -4.47
C PRO A 87 -4.83 27.80 -5.34
N ARG A 88 -6.10 28.21 -5.15
CA ARG A 88 -6.71 29.34 -5.87
C ARG A 88 -6.10 30.69 -5.48
N VAL A 89 -5.63 30.82 -4.25
CA VAL A 89 -5.01 32.06 -3.74
C VAL A 89 -3.47 31.98 -3.73
N GLY A 90 -2.91 30.79 -3.94
CA GLY A 90 -1.46 30.55 -3.92
C GLY A 90 -0.88 30.59 -2.50
N GLY A 91 0.43 30.80 -2.38
CA GLY A 91 1.14 30.86 -1.10
C GLY A 91 1.71 29.52 -0.65
N SER A 92 2.44 29.52 0.47
CA SER A 92 3.18 28.36 0.96
C SER A 92 2.72 27.96 2.36
N THR A 93 2.49 26.66 2.55
CA THR A 93 2.34 26.04 3.86
C THR A 93 3.51 25.11 4.13
N THR A 94 3.97 25.08 5.38
CA THR A 94 4.87 24.04 5.88
C THR A 94 4.19 23.33 7.03
N VAL A 95 4.05 22.00 6.92
CA VAL A 95 3.50 21.16 7.98
C VAL A 95 4.64 20.43 8.68
N HIS A 96 4.65 20.54 10.01
CA HIS A 96 5.67 19.87 10.80
C HIS A 96 5.39 18.38 10.94
N THR A 97 6.41 17.56 10.71
CA THR A 97 6.37 16.13 10.92
C THR A 97 7.36 15.71 11.99
N VAL A 98 7.10 14.59 12.64
CA VAL A 98 8.04 13.94 13.56
C VAL A 98 8.23 12.50 13.07
N ILE A 99 9.42 12.19 12.59
CA ILE A 99 9.77 10.82 12.21
C ILE A 99 10.07 10.03 13.48
N ILE A 100 9.35 8.93 13.68
CA ILE A 100 9.45 8.05 14.85
C ILE A 100 9.96 6.69 14.36
N PRO A 101 11.26 6.40 14.50
CA PRO A 101 11.79 5.10 14.14
C PRO A 101 11.25 4.02 15.07
N LEU A 102 10.80 2.91 14.50
CA LEU A 102 10.38 1.74 15.25
C LEU A 102 11.43 0.64 15.18
N LYS A 103 11.85 0.20 16.36
CA LYS A 103 12.64 -1.02 16.55
C LYS A 103 11.72 -2.16 16.94
N MET A 104 11.52 -3.11 16.04
CA MET A 104 10.56 -4.21 16.21
C MET A 104 11.30 -5.53 16.41
N ASN A 105 11.16 -6.12 17.60
CA ASN A 105 11.76 -7.40 17.95
C ASN A 105 10.76 -8.53 17.69
N PHE A 106 11.11 -9.44 16.81
CA PHE A 106 10.34 -10.63 16.51
C PHE A 106 10.99 -11.86 17.13
N VAL A 107 10.15 -12.77 17.60
CA VAL A 107 10.56 -14.08 18.11
C VAL A 107 9.98 -15.19 17.25
N ALA A 108 10.83 -16.13 16.87
CA ALA A 108 10.42 -17.41 16.32
C ALA A 108 9.74 -18.26 17.40
N GLY A 109 8.72 -19.00 17.01
CA GLY A 109 7.96 -19.90 17.86
C GLY A 109 7.18 -20.93 17.06
N GLY A 110 6.13 -21.50 17.66
CA GLY A 110 5.25 -22.48 17.02
C GLY A 110 4.23 -21.88 16.04
N GLN A 111 4.55 -20.77 15.37
CA GLN A 111 3.69 -20.20 14.34
C GLN A 111 3.55 -21.18 13.16
N ASP A 112 2.40 -21.18 12.47
CA ASP A 112 2.15 -22.07 11.32
C ASP A 112 2.71 -21.47 10.01
N PRO A 113 3.74 -22.08 9.38
CA PRO A 113 4.30 -21.60 8.12
C PRO A 113 3.47 -21.95 6.88
N SER A 114 2.42 -22.79 7.01
CA SER A 114 1.73 -23.42 5.87
C SER A 114 1.30 -22.43 4.78
N SER A 115 0.77 -21.28 5.19
CA SER A 115 0.36 -20.22 4.26
C SER A 115 1.50 -19.58 3.48
N LEU A 116 2.76 -19.72 3.84
CA LEU A 116 3.89 -19.13 3.08
C LEU A 116 4.66 -20.16 2.24
N VAL A 117 4.36 -21.45 2.36
CA VAL A 117 5.05 -22.50 1.60
C VAL A 117 4.82 -22.32 0.09
N GLY A 118 5.90 -22.38 -0.69
CA GLY A 118 5.86 -22.25 -2.14
C GLY A 118 5.62 -20.83 -2.66
N GLN A 119 5.63 -19.81 -1.79
CA GLN A 119 5.51 -18.40 -2.16
C GLN A 119 6.66 -17.96 -3.07
N GLY A 120 6.34 -17.27 -4.17
CA GLY A 120 7.28 -16.75 -5.16
C GLY A 120 7.89 -17.83 -6.06
N TYR A 121 8.32 -18.96 -5.50
CA TYR A 121 8.78 -20.13 -6.25
C TYR A 121 8.42 -21.46 -5.55
N PRO A 122 8.22 -22.58 -6.29
CA PRO A 122 7.61 -23.79 -5.74
C PRO A 122 8.38 -24.47 -4.59
N ALA A 123 9.70 -24.28 -4.55
CA ALA A 123 10.57 -24.87 -3.53
C ALA A 123 10.79 -23.98 -2.30
N PHE A 124 10.13 -22.81 -2.23
CA PHE A 124 10.27 -21.91 -1.09
C PHE A 124 9.73 -22.56 0.19
N GLN A 125 10.54 -22.56 1.23
CA GLN A 125 10.16 -23.01 2.56
C GLN A 125 10.47 -21.88 3.56
N PRO A 126 9.44 -21.25 4.17
CA PRO A 126 9.67 -20.18 5.13
C PRO A 126 10.40 -20.73 6.37
N GLN A 127 11.39 -19.98 6.84
CA GLN A 127 12.09 -20.26 8.09
C GLN A 127 11.86 -19.07 9.03
N PHE A 128 11.08 -19.29 10.10
CA PHE A 128 10.84 -18.25 11.10
C PHE A 128 12.07 -18.07 11.97
N VAL A 129 12.45 -16.81 12.19
CA VAL A 129 13.67 -16.43 12.88
C VAL A 129 13.39 -15.43 14.00
N ASN A 130 14.23 -15.44 15.04
CA ASN A 130 14.36 -14.28 15.91
C ASN A 130 15.06 -13.19 15.10
N HIS A 131 14.44 -12.02 14.96
CA HIS A 131 15.03 -10.92 14.22
C HIS A 131 14.55 -9.59 14.77
N THR A 132 15.44 -8.59 14.72
CA THR A 132 15.11 -7.23 15.09
C THR A 132 15.22 -6.36 13.85
N PHE A 133 14.12 -5.74 13.47
CA PHE A 133 14.08 -4.70 12.44
C PHE A 133 14.19 -3.35 13.13
N ASP A 134 15.14 -2.51 12.70
CA ASP A 134 15.40 -1.21 13.35
C ASP A 134 15.25 -0.08 12.34
N GLY A 135 14.12 0.62 12.39
CA GLY A 135 13.81 1.76 11.53
C GLY A 135 14.83 2.90 11.64
N THR A 136 15.61 2.96 12.73
CA THR A 136 16.70 3.95 12.88
C THR A 136 17.73 3.80 11.77
N SER A 137 17.94 2.57 11.27
CA SER A 137 18.88 2.29 10.17
C SER A 137 18.45 2.89 8.83
N LYS A 138 17.20 3.36 8.72
CA LYS A 138 16.60 3.93 7.50
C LYS A 138 16.44 5.44 7.56
N LEU A 139 16.71 6.07 8.70
CA LEU A 139 16.55 7.51 8.89
C LEU A 139 17.33 8.30 7.83
N SER A 140 18.62 8.03 7.66
CA SER A 140 19.46 8.78 6.71
C SER A 140 18.93 8.71 5.28
N GLN A 141 18.38 7.57 4.87
CA GLN A 141 17.76 7.38 3.57
C GLN A 141 16.43 8.15 3.49
N THR A 142 15.57 8.00 4.49
CA THR A 142 14.29 8.69 4.55
C THR A 142 14.46 10.22 4.48
N GLU A 143 15.38 10.77 5.29
CA GLU A 143 15.69 12.21 5.36
C GLU A 143 16.25 12.77 4.05
N ALA A 144 17.15 12.04 3.40
CA ALA A 144 17.76 12.43 2.13
C ALA A 144 16.84 12.23 0.93
N SER A 145 15.68 11.60 1.11
CA SER A 145 14.77 11.28 0.02
C SER A 145 14.04 12.51 -0.51
N PRO A 146 13.52 12.46 -1.74
CA PRO A 146 12.67 13.51 -2.30
C PRO A 146 11.42 13.85 -1.47
N VAL A 147 11.01 13.01 -0.51
CA VAL A 147 9.88 13.32 0.38
C VAL A 147 10.20 14.50 1.30
N PHE A 148 11.42 14.56 1.84
CA PHE A 148 11.84 15.59 2.79
C PHE A 148 12.89 16.56 2.23
N SER A 149 13.55 16.19 1.15
CA SER A 149 14.58 17.01 0.50
C SER A 149 14.12 17.49 -0.88
N ASP A 150 14.49 18.72 -1.26
CA ASP A 150 14.20 19.24 -2.59
C ASP A 150 14.87 18.38 -3.68
N TYR A 151 14.10 18.04 -4.70
CA TYR A 151 14.54 17.28 -5.86
C TYR A 151 14.18 18.03 -7.15
N SER A 152 15.01 17.91 -8.19
CA SER A 152 14.72 18.48 -9.52
C SER A 152 14.07 17.42 -10.41
N TYR A 153 12.80 17.61 -10.74
CA TYR A 153 12.01 16.64 -11.48
C TYR A 153 12.31 16.70 -12.98
N PRO A 154 12.23 15.56 -13.69
CA PRO A 154 12.35 15.52 -15.14
C PRO A 154 11.35 16.45 -15.85
N THR A 155 11.71 16.96 -17.04
CA THR A 155 10.85 17.86 -17.82
C THR A 155 9.53 17.22 -18.26
N ASP A 156 9.51 15.90 -18.43
CA ASP A 156 8.28 15.15 -18.73
C ASP A 156 7.32 15.05 -17.53
N LEU A 157 7.76 15.45 -16.33
CA LEU A 157 6.95 15.64 -15.12
C LEU A 157 6.76 17.14 -14.78
N GLY A 158 6.99 18.03 -15.75
CA GLY A 158 6.84 19.48 -15.58
C GLY A 158 8.13 20.23 -15.21
N GLY A 159 9.22 19.53 -14.91
CA GLY A 159 10.53 20.15 -14.72
C GLY A 159 10.67 20.99 -13.44
N ASP A 160 9.76 20.83 -12.49
CA ASP A 160 9.73 21.60 -11.26
C ASP A 160 10.79 21.15 -10.25
N ALA A 161 10.99 21.94 -9.19
CA ALA A 161 11.87 21.59 -8.08
C ALA A 161 11.15 21.71 -6.73
N GLY A 162 11.35 20.74 -5.85
CA GLY A 162 10.75 20.73 -4.51
C GLY A 162 10.70 19.34 -3.91
N GLN A 163 10.02 19.22 -2.78
CA GLN A 163 9.69 17.92 -2.19
C GLN A 163 8.64 17.20 -3.04
N LEU A 164 8.60 15.87 -2.96
CA LEU A 164 7.73 15.02 -3.77
C LEU A 164 6.25 15.37 -3.61
N GLY A 165 5.76 15.44 -2.38
CA GLY A 165 4.37 15.83 -2.09
C GLY A 165 4.05 17.26 -2.53
N ASP A 166 5.00 18.18 -2.39
CA ASP A 166 4.88 19.59 -2.82
C ASP A 166 4.72 19.69 -4.34
N VAL A 167 5.58 18.99 -5.09
CA VAL A 167 5.54 18.96 -6.56
C VAL A 167 4.30 18.22 -7.07
N TYR A 168 3.90 17.14 -6.41
CA TYR A 168 2.65 16.42 -6.67
C TYR A 168 1.44 17.35 -6.56
N MET A 169 1.29 18.07 -5.44
CA MET A 169 0.18 19.01 -5.24
C MET A 169 0.21 20.15 -6.26
N ARG A 170 1.40 20.62 -6.64
CA ARG A 170 1.52 21.61 -7.72
C ARG A 170 1.10 21.05 -9.08
N ALA A 171 1.45 19.81 -9.40
CA ALA A 171 1.01 19.16 -10.63
C ALA A 171 -0.52 18.98 -10.65
N GLN A 172 -1.10 18.55 -9.53
CA GLN A 172 -2.54 18.35 -9.35
C GLN A 172 -3.34 19.61 -9.66
N PHE A 173 -2.90 20.79 -9.18
CA PHE A 173 -3.66 22.04 -9.35
C PHE A 173 -3.15 22.96 -10.47
N ASN A 174 -2.31 22.44 -11.38
CA ASN A 174 -1.65 23.23 -12.42
C ASN A 174 -0.94 24.49 -11.86
N LYS A 175 -0.14 24.25 -10.83
CA LYS A 175 0.66 25.23 -10.09
C LYS A 175 2.16 24.97 -10.19
N ILE A 176 2.60 24.12 -11.11
CA ILE A 176 4.01 23.92 -11.41
C ILE A 176 4.70 25.26 -11.68
N ALA A 177 5.90 25.44 -11.12
CA ALA A 177 6.69 26.67 -11.21
C ALA A 177 5.97 27.95 -10.71
N SER A 178 4.91 27.81 -9.91
CA SER A 178 4.24 28.92 -9.22
C SER A 178 4.77 29.09 -7.79
N ASN A 179 4.20 30.03 -7.05
CA ASN A 179 4.48 30.25 -5.63
C ASN A 179 3.60 29.43 -4.68
N TYR A 180 2.78 28.51 -5.20
CA TYR A 180 1.98 27.60 -4.38
C TYR A 180 2.84 26.47 -3.84
N HIS A 181 2.82 26.23 -2.53
CA HIS A 181 3.59 25.14 -1.93
C HIS A 181 2.88 24.49 -0.75
N VAL A 182 3.04 23.17 -0.63
CA VAL A 182 2.72 22.40 0.58
C VAL A 182 3.94 21.56 0.93
N LYS A 183 4.76 22.07 1.87
CA LYS A 183 6.03 21.49 2.27
C LYS A 183 5.92 20.74 3.59
N LEU A 184 6.82 19.80 3.77
CA LEU A 184 7.07 19.16 5.06
C LEU A 184 8.39 19.67 5.62
N ASP A 185 8.44 19.96 6.91
CA ASP A 185 9.70 19.90 7.66
C ASP A 185 9.59 18.76 8.67
N TYR A 186 10.73 18.41 9.28
CA TYR A 186 10.77 17.25 10.18
C TYR A 186 11.69 17.46 11.37
N THR A 187 11.36 16.75 12.44
CA THR A 187 12.31 16.36 13.49
C THR A 187 12.30 14.84 13.63
N VAL A 188 13.31 14.30 14.31
CA VAL A 188 13.39 12.87 14.62
C VAL A 188 13.18 12.66 16.11
N ALA A 189 12.20 11.83 16.45
CA ALA A 189 11.98 11.41 17.83
C ALA A 189 12.92 10.24 18.21
N PRO A 190 13.15 10.01 19.51
CA PRO A 190 13.84 8.81 19.96
C PRO A 190 13.15 7.53 19.45
N THR A 191 13.96 6.55 19.05
CA THR A 191 13.48 5.23 18.59
C THR A 191 12.59 4.58 19.63
N GLN A 192 11.39 4.16 19.21
CA GLN A 192 10.46 3.42 20.06
C GLN A 192 10.63 1.91 19.80
N THR A 193 10.66 1.11 20.87
CA THR A 193 10.83 -0.35 20.76
C THR A 193 9.51 -1.06 20.96
N LEU A 194 9.19 -1.98 20.04
CA LEU A 194 8.02 -2.85 20.12
C LEU A 194 8.46 -4.31 20.11
N ASP A 195 8.14 -5.05 21.16
CA ASP A 195 8.30 -6.49 21.20
C ASP A 195 7.06 -7.14 20.60
N VAL A 196 7.20 -7.78 19.44
CA VAL A 196 6.11 -8.41 18.71
C VAL A 196 5.86 -9.80 19.28
N PRO A 197 4.71 -10.06 19.93
CA PRO A 197 4.40 -11.41 20.41
C PRO A 197 4.36 -12.41 19.25
N SER A 198 4.79 -13.66 19.47
CA SER A 198 4.74 -14.71 18.44
C SER A 198 3.33 -14.99 17.90
N THR A 199 2.29 -14.65 18.66
CA THR A 199 0.87 -14.75 18.25
C THR A 199 0.39 -13.58 17.38
N LYS A 200 1.23 -12.55 17.23
CA LYS A 200 0.96 -11.26 16.57
C LYS A 200 1.92 -10.96 15.42
N GLY A 201 2.91 -11.80 15.16
CA GLY A 201 3.77 -11.62 14.02
C GLY A 201 4.80 -12.71 13.83
N ILE A 202 5.48 -12.64 12.69
CA ILE A 202 6.56 -13.52 12.26
C ILE A 202 7.68 -12.70 11.61
N ALA A 203 8.90 -13.21 11.66
CA ALA A 203 10.00 -12.75 10.83
C ALA A 203 10.56 -13.94 10.06
N TYR A 204 10.81 -13.79 8.76
CA TYR A 204 11.24 -14.89 7.90
C TYR A 204 12.15 -14.43 6.77
N GLU A 205 12.99 -15.35 6.27
CA GLU A 205 13.81 -15.08 5.09
C GLU A 205 12.91 -14.97 3.85
N ARG A 206 13.11 -13.91 3.08
CA ARG A 206 12.28 -13.61 1.89
C ARG A 206 12.46 -14.66 0.78
N PRO A 207 11.43 -14.96 -0.02
CA PRO A 207 11.54 -15.90 -1.14
C PRO A 207 12.70 -15.58 -2.09
N VAL A 208 12.81 -14.32 -2.52
CA VAL A 208 13.90 -13.87 -3.41
C VAL A 208 15.28 -14.07 -2.77
N SER A 209 15.42 -13.73 -1.47
CA SER A 209 16.68 -13.97 -0.74
C SER A 209 17.04 -15.45 -0.73
N GLN A 210 16.10 -16.31 -0.33
CA GLN A 210 16.34 -17.76 -0.24
C GLN A 210 16.70 -18.35 -1.61
N TRP A 211 16.02 -17.92 -2.68
CA TRP A 211 16.33 -18.33 -4.04
C TRP A 211 17.75 -17.91 -4.43
N ARG A 212 18.13 -16.65 -4.22
CA ARG A 212 19.48 -16.15 -4.58
C ARG A 212 20.58 -16.88 -3.82
N ARG A 213 20.39 -17.15 -2.53
CA ARG A 213 21.37 -17.90 -1.72
C ARG A 213 21.55 -19.33 -2.21
N THR A 214 20.45 -20.02 -2.52
CA THR A 214 20.49 -21.40 -3.03
C THR A 214 21.11 -21.51 -4.43
N HIS A 215 21.18 -20.38 -5.17
CA HIS A 215 21.82 -20.30 -6.50
C HIS A 215 23.20 -19.60 -6.48
N GLY A 216 23.77 -19.33 -5.30
CA GLY A 216 25.10 -18.72 -5.17
C GLY A 216 25.19 -17.24 -5.60
N LEU A 217 24.06 -16.56 -5.74
CA LEU A 217 23.96 -15.15 -6.17
C LEU A 217 23.95 -14.17 -4.99
N GLN A 218 23.92 -14.69 -3.76
CA GLN A 218 23.86 -13.92 -2.52
C GLN A 218 24.40 -14.77 -1.36
N THR A 219 25.09 -14.13 -0.41
CA THR A 219 25.66 -14.80 0.78
C THR A 219 24.77 -14.64 2.01
N ASN A 220 24.34 -13.41 2.29
CA ASN A 220 23.57 -13.07 3.48
C ASN A 220 22.07 -13.18 3.23
N ALA A 221 21.29 -13.60 4.23
CA ALA A 221 19.84 -13.60 4.12
C ALA A 221 19.28 -12.19 4.32
N ASP A 222 18.25 -11.84 3.56
CA ASP A 222 17.41 -10.70 3.83
C ASP A 222 16.07 -11.17 4.40
N TYR A 223 15.61 -10.49 5.46
CA TYR A 223 14.42 -10.85 6.21
C TYR A 223 13.31 -9.82 6.02
N THR A 224 12.06 -10.25 6.21
CA THR A 224 10.88 -9.40 6.34
C THR A 224 10.15 -9.74 7.62
N GLY A 225 9.59 -8.73 8.28
CA GLY A 225 8.66 -8.91 9.39
C GLY A 225 7.21 -8.77 8.92
N LEU A 226 6.30 -9.61 9.43
CA LEU A 226 4.86 -9.42 9.28
C LEU A 226 4.23 -9.28 10.66
N ALA A 227 3.58 -8.15 10.93
CA ALA A 227 2.85 -7.89 12.17
C ALA A 227 1.34 -7.81 11.94
N GLU A 228 0.53 -8.25 12.90
CA GLU A 228 -0.92 -8.18 12.82
C GLU A 228 -1.36 -6.71 12.86
N VAL A 229 -2.07 -6.23 11.83
CA VAL A 229 -2.43 -4.81 11.66
C VAL A 229 -3.16 -4.24 12.89
N ASN A 230 -4.15 -4.96 13.44
CA ASN A 230 -4.92 -4.46 14.58
C ASN A 230 -4.07 -4.29 15.85
N TRP A 231 -3.15 -5.22 16.09
CA TRP A 231 -2.22 -5.12 17.21
C TRP A 231 -1.27 -3.94 16.99
N PHE A 232 -0.71 -3.81 15.79
CA PHE A 232 0.23 -2.76 15.44
C PHE A 232 -0.40 -1.37 15.55
N SER A 233 -1.59 -1.15 14.98
CA SER A 233 -2.33 0.12 15.09
C SER A 233 -2.65 0.48 16.55
N THR A 234 -2.94 -0.50 17.40
CA THR A 234 -3.13 -0.27 18.84
C THR A 234 -1.83 0.20 19.53
N GLN A 235 -0.67 -0.32 19.11
CA GLN A 235 0.62 0.15 19.61
C GLN A 235 0.88 1.60 19.18
N LEU A 236 0.61 1.95 17.91
CA LEU A 236 0.81 3.32 17.43
C LEU A 236 -0.07 4.32 18.16
N GLN A 237 -1.35 4.00 18.38
CA GLN A 237 -2.25 4.85 19.17
C GLN A 237 -1.74 5.06 20.61
N SER A 238 -1.16 4.02 21.21
CA SER A 238 -0.57 4.09 22.55
C SER A 238 0.68 4.98 22.56
N LEU A 239 1.53 4.89 21.53
CA LEU A 239 2.72 5.73 21.37
C LEU A 239 2.37 7.20 21.12
N MET A 240 1.41 7.47 20.22
CA MET A 240 0.93 8.85 19.97
C MET A 240 0.44 9.51 21.27
N SER A 241 -0.28 8.75 22.10
CA SER A 241 -0.81 9.24 23.37
C SER A 241 0.29 9.46 24.41
N SER A 242 1.30 8.59 24.46
CA SER A 242 2.40 8.69 25.45
C SER A 242 3.43 9.76 25.11
N MET A 243 3.69 9.99 23.81
CA MET A 243 4.66 10.95 23.33
C MET A 243 4.12 12.40 23.33
N GLN A 244 2.82 12.58 23.57
CA GLN A 244 2.14 13.89 23.67
C GLN A 244 2.45 14.82 22.48
N ILE A 245 2.46 14.25 21.28
CA ILE A 245 2.72 14.98 20.04
C ILE A 245 1.58 15.98 19.80
N SER A 246 1.92 17.20 19.39
CA SER A 246 0.94 18.23 19.08
C SER A 246 0.05 17.82 17.91
N ALA A 247 -1.26 18.07 18.02
CA ALA A 247 -2.23 17.84 16.94
C ALA A 247 -1.92 18.62 15.64
N THR A 248 -1.06 19.64 15.71
CA THR A 248 -0.57 20.39 14.54
C THR A 248 0.68 19.79 13.90
N THR A 249 1.12 18.61 14.34
CA THR A 249 2.36 17.95 13.92
C THR A 249 2.05 16.51 13.52
N VAL A 250 2.53 16.03 12.38
CA VAL A 250 2.21 14.68 11.90
C VAL A 250 3.29 13.68 12.35
N PRO A 251 2.99 12.73 13.25
CA PRO A 251 3.90 11.62 13.52
C PRO A 251 3.93 10.65 12.34
N ILE A 252 5.15 10.29 11.93
CA ILE A 252 5.43 9.31 10.87
C ILE A 252 6.19 8.14 11.50
N PHE A 253 5.50 7.03 11.69
CA PHE A 253 6.06 5.80 12.24
C PHE A 253 6.79 5.03 11.16
N LEU A 254 8.12 4.94 11.28
CA LEU A 254 9.02 4.37 10.28
C LEU A 254 9.49 2.99 10.71
N THR A 255 9.18 1.94 9.94
CA THR A 255 9.75 0.59 10.13
C THR A 255 10.78 0.25 9.06
N ASP A 256 11.69 -0.68 9.39
CA ASP A 256 12.60 -1.30 8.41
C ASP A 256 12.00 -2.62 7.94
N ASN A 257 11.42 -2.64 6.74
CA ASN A 257 10.96 -3.85 6.07
C ASN A 257 10.01 -4.76 6.88
N VAL A 258 9.23 -4.15 7.78
CA VAL A 258 8.10 -4.79 8.47
C VAL A 258 6.83 -4.39 7.74
N LEU A 259 6.02 -5.34 7.32
CA LEU A 259 4.72 -5.12 6.68
C LEU A 259 3.62 -5.63 7.63
N LEU A 260 2.36 -5.31 7.36
CA LEU A 260 1.24 -5.79 8.18
C LEU A 260 0.36 -6.79 7.43
N TYR A 261 -0.20 -7.71 8.19
CA TYR A 261 -1.17 -8.69 7.71
C TYR A 261 -2.48 -8.61 8.48
N ILE A 262 -3.57 -8.95 7.81
CA ILE A 262 -4.92 -9.00 8.37
C ILE A 262 -5.20 -10.44 8.80
N LYS A 263 -5.18 -10.67 10.12
CA LYS A 263 -5.46 -11.97 10.73
C LYS A 263 -6.91 -12.39 10.57
N GLY A 264 -7.15 -13.71 10.48
CA GLY A 264 -8.48 -14.31 10.37
C GLY A 264 -8.91 -14.62 8.93
N SER A 265 -8.05 -14.32 7.95
CA SER A 265 -8.27 -14.71 6.57
C SER A 265 -7.84 -16.16 6.28
N PRO A 266 -8.55 -16.89 5.39
CA PRO A 266 -8.20 -18.26 5.00
C PRO A 266 -6.81 -18.39 4.37
N ILE A 267 -6.28 -17.31 3.78
CA ILE A 267 -4.94 -17.30 3.15
C ILE A 267 -3.81 -16.97 4.14
N GLY A 268 -4.11 -16.88 5.45
CA GLY A 268 -3.12 -16.78 6.51
C GLY A 268 -2.24 -15.53 6.42
N TYR A 269 -0.92 -15.71 6.48
CA TYR A 269 0.04 -14.61 6.38
C TYR A 269 0.13 -14.01 4.97
N GLN A 270 -0.45 -14.67 3.94
CA GLN A 270 -0.57 -14.08 2.61
C GLN A 270 -1.65 -13.00 2.54
N ASN A 271 -2.53 -12.87 3.55
CA ASN A 271 -3.45 -11.74 3.67
C ASN A 271 -2.72 -10.50 4.18
N CYS A 272 -1.69 -10.19 3.43
CA CYS A 272 -0.78 -9.09 3.55
C CYS A 272 -0.74 -8.47 2.13
N CYS A 273 -0.15 -7.31 1.93
CA CYS A 273 0.92 -6.78 2.75
C CYS A 273 0.72 -5.27 2.86
N ILE A 274 0.17 -4.85 4.01
CA ILE A 274 -0.06 -3.45 4.32
C ILE A 274 1.30 -2.79 4.54
N LEU A 275 1.70 -1.92 3.62
CA LEU A 275 3.01 -1.27 3.60
C LEU A 275 3.01 0.05 4.37
N GLY A 276 1.86 0.70 4.38
CA GLY A 276 1.64 1.96 5.07
C GLY A 276 0.16 2.14 5.39
N TYR A 277 -0.10 3.17 6.17
CA TYR A 277 -1.39 3.82 6.22
C TYR A 277 -1.22 5.23 6.76
N HIS A 278 -2.12 6.13 6.38
CA HIS A 278 -2.36 7.37 7.08
C HIS A 278 -3.67 7.29 7.85
N GLY A 279 -3.85 8.22 8.77
CA GLY A 279 -4.98 8.15 9.68
C GLY A 279 -5.25 9.45 10.39
N ALA A 280 -6.43 9.52 10.97
CA ALA A 280 -6.84 10.62 11.83
C ALA A 280 -7.63 10.13 13.03
N ALA A 281 -7.30 10.67 14.19
CA ALA A 281 -7.99 10.35 15.43
C ALA A 281 -7.99 11.53 16.39
N MET A 282 -8.92 11.49 17.34
CA MET A 282 -8.86 12.33 18.53
C MET A 282 -7.83 11.71 19.50
N PRO A 283 -6.79 12.44 19.95
CA PRO A 283 -5.80 11.90 20.89
C PRO A 283 -6.43 11.30 22.16
N VAL A 284 -6.01 10.07 22.53
CA VAL A 284 -6.47 9.41 23.76
C VAL A 284 -5.81 10.09 24.97
N GLY A 285 -6.59 10.38 26.02
CA GLY A 285 -6.10 11.11 27.22
C GLY A 285 -6.43 12.61 27.25
N HIS A 286 -6.81 13.20 26.11
CA HIS A 286 -7.56 14.47 26.09
C HIS A 286 -9.09 14.26 26.24
N GLY A 287 -9.52 12.99 26.31
CA GLY A 287 -10.91 12.53 26.37
C GLY A 287 -11.51 12.31 27.77
N THR A 288 -11.06 13.06 28.79
CA THR A 288 -11.89 13.30 30.00
C THR A 288 -12.27 14.77 30.18
N GLY A 289 -11.77 15.65 29.30
CA GLY A 289 -12.38 16.95 29.08
C GLY A 289 -13.70 16.75 28.33
N THR A 290 -14.70 17.55 28.68
CA THR A 290 -16.01 17.57 28.02
C THR A 290 -15.88 17.45 26.50
N LEU A 291 -16.85 16.79 25.85
CA LEU A 291 -17.18 16.91 24.42
C LEU A 291 -17.38 18.37 23.93
N ASN A 292 -17.11 19.36 24.80
CA ASN A 292 -17.24 20.79 24.66
C ASN A 292 -15.83 21.45 24.61
N GLY A 293 -15.01 21.15 23.61
CA GLY A 293 -13.80 21.93 23.33
C GLY A 293 -14.08 23.39 22.91
N GLN A 294 -15.34 23.84 22.98
CA GLN A 294 -15.83 25.11 22.41
C GLN A 294 -15.37 25.33 20.95
N GLY A 295 -15.28 24.24 20.19
CA GLY A 295 -14.78 24.23 18.81
C GLY A 295 -13.29 23.95 18.64
N LYS A 296 -12.45 23.90 19.69
CA LYS A 296 -10.98 23.74 19.62
C LYS A 296 -10.46 22.31 19.88
N GLN A 297 -11.29 21.30 19.66
CA GLN A 297 -10.89 19.91 19.84
C GLN A 297 -9.61 19.57 19.05
N ALA A 298 -8.70 18.81 19.66
CA ALA A 298 -7.45 18.40 19.04
C ALA A 298 -7.70 17.22 18.10
N VAL A 299 -7.36 17.36 16.82
CA VAL A 299 -7.44 16.29 15.82
C VAL A 299 -6.03 16.00 15.35
N GLN A 300 -5.58 14.76 15.57
CA GLN A 300 -4.23 14.34 15.20
C GLN A 300 -4.31 13.46 13.96
N THR A 301 -3.64 13.88 12.88
CA THR A 301 -3.36 13.02 11.73
C THR A 301 -2.03 12.32 11.95
N PHE A 302 -1.80 11.15 11.36
CA PHE A 302 -0.57 10.37 11.53
C PHE A 302 -0.34 9.44 10.34
N MET A 303 0.88 8.92 10.21
CA MET A 303 1.25 7.95 9.18
C MET A 303 2.06 6.81 9.77
N TYR A 304 1.90 5.64 9.17
CA TYR A 304 2.80 4.51 9.26
C TYR A 304 3.38 4.25 7.87
N THR A 305 4.68 4.01 7.80
CA THR A 305 5.34 3.63 6.56
C THR A 305 6.43 2.59 6.80
N ALA A 306 6.45 1.57 5.93
CA ALA A 306 7.54 0.61 5.85
C ALA A 306 8.58 1.07 4.83
N TYR A 307 9.82 1.26 5.28
CA TYR A 307 10.93 1.39 4.35
C TYR A 307 11.23 0.01 3.77
N VAL A 308 10.80 -0.22 2.52
CA VAL A 308 10.85 -1.55 1.91
C VAL A 308 12.24 -1.85 1.40
N THR A 309 12.80 -3.00 1.78
CA THR A 309 14.08 -3.43 1.18
C THR A 309 13.83 -3.97 -0.23
N PRO A 310 14.63 -3.60 -1.25
CA PRO A 310 14.53 -4.19 -2.58
C PRO A 310 14.45 -5.72 -2.53
N GLY A 311 13.49 -6.27 -3.27
CA GLY A 311 13.30 -7.73 -3.39
C GLY A 311 12.43 -8.33 -2.29
N THR A 312 11.76 -7.47 -1.51
CA THR A 312 10.62 -7.90 -0.67
C THR A 312 9.45 -8.34 -1.53
N TYR A 313 9.30 -7.70 -2.70
CA TYR A 313 8.40 -8.13 -3.75
C TYR A 313 9.20 -8.54 -5.00
N SER A 314 8.66 -9.54 -5.67
CA SER A 314 9.10 -10.13 -6.93
C SER A 314 8.97 -9.19 -8.12
N GLY A 315 8.36 -8.01 -7.96
CA GLY A 315 8.24 -7.00 -9.02
C GLY A 315 9.57 -6.62 -9.71
N PHE A 316 10.70 -6.88 -9.06
CA PHE A 316 12.05 -6.68 -9.58
C PHE A 316 12.77 -8.00 -9.99
N LEU A 317 12.06 -9.13 -10.17
CA LEU A 317 12.68 -10.45 -10.41
C LEU A 317 13.66 -10.48 -11.60
N THR A 318 13.38 -9.73 -12.67
CA THR A 318 14.29 -9.62 -13.84
C THR A 318 15.60 -8.89 -13.52
N ASP A 319 15.60 -8.02 -12.52
CA ASP A 319 16.79 -7.31 -12.04
C ASP A 319 17.66 -8.19 -11.12
N TYR A 320 17.07 -9.25 -10.56
CA TYR A 320 17.73 -10.16 -9.63
C TYR A 320 18.47 -11.34 -10.29
N THR A 321 18.29 -11.59 -11.58
CA THR A 321 19.01 -12.67 -12.31
C THR A 321 20.44 -12.30 -12.70
N GLY A 322 20.90 -11.09 -12.38
CA GLY A 322 22.28 -10.63 -12.62
C GLY A 322 22.52 -9.98 -13.99
N THR A 323 21.54 -10.01 -14.89
CA THR A 323 21.54 -9.23 -16.14
C THR A 323 20.97 -7.83 -15.88
N ARG A 324 21.76 -6.97 -15.22
CA ARG A 324 21.31 -5.65 -14.75
C ARG A 324 21.09 -4.65 -15.90
N THR A 325 19.85 -4.57 -16.34
CA THR A 325 19.30 -3.37 -16.96
C THR A 325 17.98 -3.17 -16.25
N ALA A 326 17.91 -2.27 -15.25
CA ALA A 326 16.65 -1.93 -14.60
C ALA A 326 15.65 -1.65 -15.74
N PRO A 327 14.62 -2.50 -15.94
CA PRO A 327 13.73 -2.30 -17.06
C PRO A 327 12.95 -1.02 -16.79
N ARG A 328 12.33 -0.51 -17.85
CA ARG A 328 11.23 0.46 -17.80
C ARG A 328 10.40 0.30 -16.52
N PRO A 329 9.91 1.39 -15.89
CA PRO A 329 9.13 1.26 -14.65
C PRO A 329 8.11 0.12 -14.79
N THR A 330 8.24 -0.90 -13.94
CA THR A 330 7.34 -2.05 -13.82
C THR A 330 6.71 -2.01 -12.43
N ARG A 331 5.78 -2.90 -12.10
CA ARG A 331 5.30 -3.05 -10.72
C ARG A 331 6.48 -3.42 -9.79
N GLY A 332 6.67 -2.72 -8.67
CA GLY A 332 7.78 -2.95 -7.74
C GLY A 332 7.78 -2.02 -6.53
N LEU A 333 8.13 -2.53 -5.34
CA LEU A 333 8.11 -1.80 -4.08
C LEU A 333 9.50 -1.75 -3.44
N SER A 334 10.00 -0.54 -3.14
CA SER A 334 11.31 -0.33 -2.52
C SER A 334 11.36 1.02 -1.82
N ASP A 335 12.27 1.15 -0.85
CA ASP A 335 12.60 2.38 -0.13
C ASP A 335 11.41 3.22 0.32
N ILE A 336 11.24 4.40 -0.29
CA ILE A 336 10.27 5.42 0.06
C ILE A 336 8.92 5.19 -0.58
N HIS A 337 8.72 4.10 -1.33
CA HIS A 337 7.47 3.82 -2.03
C HIS A 337 6.23 3.98 -1.12
N ALA A 338 6.26 3.33 0.05
CA ALA A 338 5.19 3.45 1.02
C ALA A 338 5.08 4.87 1.59
N LEU A 339 6.21 5.55 1.86
CA LEU A 339 6.18 6.90 2.41
C LEU A 339 5.65 7.91 1.40
N SER A 340 6.02 7.80 0.12
CA SER A 340 5.47 8.65 -0.94
C SER A 340 3.97 8.46 -1.04
N HIS A 341 3.49 7.21 -1.09
CA HIS A 341 2.08 6.87 -1.13
C HIS A 341 1.33 7.54 0.04
N GLU A 342 1.75 7.29 1.28
CA GLU A 342 1.06 7.84 2.44
C GLU A 342 1.08 9.37 2.50
N VAL A 343 2.17 10.00 2.05
CA VAL A 343 2.24 11.47 2.01
C VAL A 343 1.26 12.03 0.99
N SER A 344 1.18 11.45 -0.21
CA SER A 344 0.26 11.88 -1.26
C SER A 344 -1.19 11.72 -0.83
N GLU A 345 -1.56 10.55 -0.29
CA GLU A 345 -2.92 10.27 0.16
C GLU A 345 -3.33 11.16 1.32
N TRP A 346 -2.46 11.35 2.30
CA TRP A 346 -2.74 12.27 3.40
C TRP A 346 -2.85 13.74 2.95
N LEU A 347 -2.12 14.17 1.91
CA LEU A 347 -2.26 15.53 1.37
C LEU A 347 -3.66 15.76 0.81
N ASP A 348 -4.25 14.73 0.19
CA ASP A 348 -5.56 14.75 -0.45
C ASP A 348 -6.73 14.37 0.48
N ASP A 349 -6.53 13.54 1.52
CA ASP A 349 -7.53 13.15 2.52
C ASP A 349 -6.95 13.05 3.95
N PRO A 350 -6.53 14.17 4.57
CA PRO A 350 -5.84 14.16 5.85
C PRO A 350 -6.65 13.58 7.02
N TYR A 351 -7.97 13.50 6.88
CA TYR A 351 -8.89 13.08 7.94
C TYR A 351 -9.64 11.79 7.63
N THR A 352 -9.23 11.11 6.55
CA THR A 352 -9.81 9.84 6.07
C THR A 352 -11.34 9.92 5.97
N ASN A 353 -11.84 11.07 5.52
CA ASN A 353 -13.26 11.40 5.49
C ASN A 353 -13.72 11.98 4.15
N ASN A 354 -12.79 12.17 3.21
CA ASN A 354 -13.16 12.55 1.86
C ASN A 354 -13.81 11.36 1.15
N ALA A 355 -15.06 11.56 0.79
CA ALA A 355 -15.81 10.60 -0.02
C ALA A 355 -15.92 11.12 -1.44
N VAL A 356 -15.80 10.22 -2.40
CA VAL A 356 -16.01 10.47 -3.82
C VAL A 356 -17.05 9.51 -4.37
N GLN A 357 -17.47 9.71 -5.62
CA GLN A 357 -18.33 8.73 -6.28
C GLN A 357 -17.59 7.39 -6.41
N PRO A 358 -18.24 6.25 -6.07
CA PRO A 358 -17.57 4.96 -6.04
C PRO A 358 -16.82 4.60 -7.32
N TRP A 359 -15.64 4.04 -7.16
CA TRP A 359 -14.72 3.70 -8.23
C TRP A 359 -14.12 2.32 -8.03
N LYS A 360 -13.63 1.76 -9.14
CA LYS A 360 -12.82 0.53 -9.20
C LYS A 360 -11.89 0.61 -10.40
N VAL A 361 -10.74 -0.06 -10.34
CA VAL A 361 -9.78 -0.09 -11.45
C VAL A 361 -9.12 -1.47 -11.58
N ALA A 362 -8.78 -1.86 -12.81
CA ALA A 362 -8.21 -3.17 -13.10
C ALA A 362 -6.76 -3.32 -12.59
N SER A 363 -6.04 -2.21 -12.38
CA SER A 363 -4.68 -2.20 -11.82
C SER A 363 -4.64 -2.52 -10.33
N ALA A 364 -5.76 -2.31 -9.62
CA ALA A 364 -5.85 -2.46 -8.16
C ALA A 364 -7.12 -3.24 -7.75
N PRO A 365 -7.31 -4.48 -8.24
CA PRO A 365 -8.53 -5.25 -7.99
C PRO A 365 -8.75 -5.60 -6.51
N GLN A 366 -7.68 -5.60 -5.70
CA GLN A 366 -7.73 -5.95 -4.28
C GLN A 366 -8.60 -5.00 -3.43
N TYR A 367 -8.78 -3.74 -3.88
CA TYR A 367 -9.64 -2.77 -3.18
C TYR A 367 -11.12 -2.90 -3.53
N GLY A 368 -11.45 -3.59 -4.62
CA GLY A 368 -12.82 -3.73 -5.09
C GLY A 368 -13.48 -2.38 -5.41
N CYS A 369 -14.77 -2.26 -5.11
CA CYS A 369 -15.50 -1.00 -5.24
C CYS A 369 -15.40 -0.20 -3.94
N THR A 370 -14.86 1.01 -4.03
CA THR A 370 -14.69 1.90 -2.87
C THR A 370 -15.10 3.33 -3.19
N ARG A 371 -15.35 4.13 -2.17
CA ARG A 371 -15.73 5.55 -2.26
C ARG A 371 -14.70 6.48 -1.62
N VAL A 372 -13.58 5.94 -1.18
CA VAL A 372 -12.53 6.70 -0.46
C VAL A 372 -11.64 7.39 -1.50
N LEU A 373 -11.17 8.60 -1.17
CA LEU A 373 -10.19 9.32 -1.98
C LEU A 373 -8.78 8.90 -1.54
N GLU A 374 -8.32 7.76 -2.06
CA GLU A 374 -6.97 7.21 -1.85
C GLU A 374 -6.24 7.35 -3.19
N VAL A 375 -5.37 8.34 -3.34
CA VAL A 375 -4.76 8.72 -4.63
C VAL A 375 -3.70 7.75 -5.13
N GLY A 376 -3.07 6.97 -4.24
CA GLY A 376 -2.08 5.95 -4.59
C GLY A 376 -2.74 4.61 -4.90
N ASP A 377 -3.82 4.25 -4.21
CA ASP A 377 -4.51 2.97 -4.36
C ASP A 377 -4.81 2.54 -5.81
N PRO A 378 -5.33 3.40 -6.72
CA PRO A 378 -5.60 2.97 -8.10
C PRO A 378 -4.34 2.52 -8.85
N VAL A 379 -3.18 3.02 -8.46
CA VAL A 379 -1.86 2.75 -9.06
C VAL A 379 -0.95 1.98 -8.10
N VAL A 380 -1.52 1.28 -7.13
CA VAL A 380 -0.78 0.50 -6.12
C VAL A 380 0.39 -0.32 -6.67
N GLY A 381 1.59 0.00 -6.20
CA GLY A 381 2.82 -0.67 -6.58
C GLY A 381 3.39 -0.32 -7.95
N ILE A 382 2.81 0.68 -8.63
CA ILE A 382 3.36 1.33 -9.82
C ILE A 382 4.31 2.42 -9.34
N TRP A 383 5.57 2.42 -9.79
CA TRP A 383 6.59 3.36 -9.32
C TRP A 383 7.36 3.99 -10.48
N PHE A 384 8.17 5.01 -10.18
CA PHE A 384 9.14 5.59 -11.11
C PHE A 384 10.47 5.86 -10.43
N GLY A 385 11.57 5.62 -11.15
CA GLY A 385 12.91 5.89 -10.63
C GLY A 385 13.25 7.37 -10.64
N LEU A 386 13.63 7.89 -9.47
CA LEU A 386 14.30 9.18 -9.32
C LEU A 386 15.77 8.96 -8.95
N ASN A 387 16.71 9.58 -9.65
CA ASN A 387 18.13 9.38 -9.37
C ASN A 387 18.52 9.97 -7.99
N GLY A 388 19.68 9.57 -7.47
CA GLY A 388 20.30 10.21 -6.30
C GLY A 388 20.26 9.40 -5.01
N ASN A 389 19.68 8.20 -5.01
CA ASN A 389 19.73 7.31 -3.85
C ASN A 389 21.07 6.57 -3.78
N ASN A 390 22.09 7.23 -3.26
CA ASN A 390 23.43 6.67 -3.09
C ASN A 390 23.63 6.00 -1.72
N LEU A 391 22.59 5.94 -0.89
CA LEU A 391 22.66 5.50 0.51
C LEU A 391 22.26 4.03 0.70
N ASP A 392 21.53 3.43 -0.26
CA ASP A 392 21.34 1.98 -0.32
C ASP A 392 21.80 1.44 -1.69
N THR A 393 22.92 0.73 -1.69
CA THR A 393 23.49 0.14 -2.91
C THR A 393 22.57 -0.86 -3.62
N ARG A 394 21.54 -1.38 -2.92
CA ARG A 394 20.54 -2.29 -3.48
C ARG A 394 19.51 -1.55 -4.34
N ASN A 395 19.41 -0.23 -4.19
CA ASN A 395 18.44 0.61 -4.91
C ASN A 395 19.00 1.14 -6.23
N SER A 396 20.24 0.75 -6.59
CA SER A 396 20.87 1.09 -7.87
C SER A 396 20.95 2.59 -8.16
N GLY A 397 21.09 3.43 -7.14
CA GLY A 397 21.13 4.88 -7.30
C GLY A 397 19.75 5.54 -7.43
N LEU A 398 18.65 4.78 -7.31
CA LEU A 398 17.29 5.25 -7.52
C LEU A 398 16.48 5.30 -6.21
N TRP A 399 15.67 6.35 -6.06
CA TRP A 399 14.49 6.35 -5.21
C TRP A 399 13.32 5.75 -5.99
N HIS A 400 12.39 5.08 -5.30
CA HIS A 400 11.27 4.36 -5.89
C HIS A 400 9.91 4.88 -5.39
N PRO A 401 9.59 6.17 -5.54
CA PRO A 401 8.26 6.68 -5.21
C PRO A 401 7.17 5.97 -6.01
N GLU A 402 6.01 5.83 -5.42
CA GLU A 402 4.78 5.39 -6.09
C GLU A 402 4.27 6.46 -7.06
N ASP A 403 3.57 6.04 -8.13
CA ASP A 403 2.72 6.95 -8.89
C ASP A 403 1.53 7.39 -8.05
N GLU A 404 0.90 8.47 -8.46
CA GLU A 404 -0.27 9.00 -7.77
C GLU A 404 -1.29 9.43 -8.80
N VAL A 405 -2.54 9.08 -8.58
CA VAL A 405 -3.67 9.58 -9.35
C VAL A 405 -4.07 10.95 -8.80
N PHE A 406 -4.45 11.88 -9.66
CA PHE A 406 -4.96 13.17 -9.20
C PHE A 406 -6.44 13.08 -8.79
N ALA A 407 -6.86 13.90 -7.83
CA ALA A 407 -8.25 14.03 -7.38
C ALA A 407 -9.25 14.23 -8.54
N GLN A 408 -8.82 14.88 -9.62
CA GLN A 408 -9.58 15.08 -10.86
C GLN A 408 -10.08 13.76 -11.48
N TRP A 409 -9.28 12.68 -11.40
CA TRP A 409 -9.67 11.36 -11.89
C TRP A 409 -10.92 10.86 -11.18
N PHE A 410 -10.96 10.99 -9.85
CA PHE A 410 -12.08 10.59 -9.00
C PHE A 410 -13.32 11.48 -9.20
N ALA A 411 -13.09 12.75 -9.50
CA ALA A 411 -14.15 13.76 -9.65
C ALA A 411 -14.83 13.80 -11.02
N ARG A 412 -14.30 13.06 -12.00
CA ARG A 412 -14.88 12.90 -13.35
C ARG A 412 -15.13 14.21 -14.08
N GLY A 413 -14.23 15.19 -13.94
CA GLY A 413 -14.40 16.51 -14.53
C GLY A 413 -15.08 17.54 -13.63
N GLY A 414 -15.52 17.14 -12.43
CA GLY A 414 -16.23 18.02 -11.50
C GLY A 414 -15.33 19.01 -10.77
N ILE A 415 -14.04 18.70 -10.58
CA ILE A 415 -13.07 19.55 -9.87
C ILE A 415 -12.59 20.71 -10.76
N GLU A 416 -12.49 20.49 -12.06
CA GLU A 416 -11.86 21.38 -13.03
C GLU A 416 -12.54 22.75 -13.11
N PRO A 417 -13.88 22.87 -13.05
CA PRO A 417 -14.55 24.16 -12.93
C PRO A 417 -14.26 24.91 -11.62
N VAL A 418 -13.81 24.23 -10.57
CA VAL A 418 -13.57 24.79 -9.23
C VAL A 418 -12.10 25.15 -9.00
N LEU A 419 -11.18 24.27 -9.40
CA LEU A 419 -9.75 24.36 -9.11
C LEU A 419 -8.86 24.44 -10.35
N GLY A 420 -9.44 24.23 -11.54
CA GLY A 420 -8.71 24.13 -12.80
C GLY A 420 -8.26 22.69 -13.14
N PRO A 421 -7.75 22.49 -14.36
CA PRO A 421 -7.22 21.20 -14.79
C PRO A 421 -5.92 20.87 -14.05
N THR A 422 -5.46 19.63 -14.19
CA THR A 422 -4.09 19.23 -13.84
C THR A 422 -3.09 19.90 -14.80
N TRP A 423 -1.80 19.95 -14.41
CA TRP A 423 -0.77 20.73 -15.10
C TRP A 423 -0.71 20.54 -16.63
N ASP A 424 -0.94 19.32 -17.12
CA ASP A 424 -0.97 19.03 -18.55
C ASP A 424 -2.14 18.13 -18.98
N GLY A 425 -3.19 18.08 -18.17
CA GLY A 425 -4.42 17.34 -18.44
C GLY A 425 -4.33 15.83 -18.19
N ARG A 426 -3.18 15.31 -17.77
CA ARG A 426 -3.06 13.91 -17.31
C ARG A 426 -3.73 13.69 -15.97
N MET A 427 -4.11 12.45 -15.70
CA MET A 427 -4.77 12.03 -14.46
C MET A 427 -3.81 11.36 -13.46
N THR A 428 -2.54 11.17 -13.81
CA THR A 428 -1.52 10.62 -12.90
C THR A 428 -0.27 11.50 -12.90
N PHE A 429 0.46 11.47 -11.79
CA PHE A 429 1.66 12.27 -11.58
C PHE A 429 2.80 11.85 -12.52
N MET A 430 3.05 10.56 -12.67
CA MET A 430 4.10 10.02 -13.56
C MET A 430 3.80 10.15 -15.06
N GLY A 431 2.53 10.21 -15.44
CA GLY A 431 2.04 10.31 -16.83
C GLY A 431 2.68 9.37 -17.84
N PRO A 432 3.52 9.83 -18.80
CA PRO A 432 4.17 8.96 -19.78
C PRO A 432 4.97 7.83 -19.14
N ARG A 433 5.46 8.01 -17.91
CA ARG A 433 6.16 6.95 -17.20
C ARG A 433 5.19 5.88 -16.69
N THR A 434 3.95 6.22 -16.37
CA THR A 434 2.85 5.27 -16.08
C THR A 434 2.52 4.42 -17.31
N THR A 435 2.56 5.01 -18.52
CA THR A 435 2.31 4.27 -19.79
C THR A 435 3.28 3.11 -20.03
N SER A 436 4.43 3.12 -19.35
CA SER A 436 5.51 2.16 -19.60
C SER A 436 5.27 0.77 -18.99
N ILE A 437 4.25 0.62 -18.14
CA ILE A 437 3.98 -0.59 -17.33
C ILE A 437 3.16 -1.62 -18.10
N ASN A 438 2.18 -1.17 -18.89
CA ASN A 438 1.44 -1.93 -19.90
C ASN A 438 0.41 -0.98 -20.55
N ALA A 439 0.26 -0.97 -21.88
CA ALA A 439 -0.75 -0.17 -22.56
C ALA A 439 -2.19 -0.47 -22.08
N ASP A 440 -2.47 -1.72 -21.69
CA ASP A 440 -3.80 -2.14 -21.22
C ASP A 440 -4.11 -1.61 -19.82
N LEU A 441 -3.14 -1.65 -18.89
CA LEU A 441 -3.28 -1.09 -17.53
C LEU A 441 -3.35 0.44 -17.57
N TYR A 442 -2.61 1.07 -18.50
CA TYR A 442 -2.62 2.53 -18.70
C TYR A 442 -3.96 3.06 -19.23
N SER A 443 -4.71 2.26 -20.01
CA SER A 443 -5.98 2.70 -20.59
C SER A 443 -6.98 3.22 -19.53
N GLY A 444 -6.94 2.71 -18.30
CA GLY A 444 -7.78 3.14 -17.18
C GLY A 444 -7.53 4.56 -16.67
N PHE A 445 -6.41 5.17 -17.04
CA PHE A 445 -6.05 6.55 -16.65
C PHE A 445 -5.99 7.51 -17.84
N SER A 446 -6.34 7.05 -19.05
CA SER A 446 -6.54 7.90 -20.22
C SER A 446 -7.82 8.75 -20.16
N GLY A 447 -8.67 8.48 -19.17
CA GLY A 447 -9.88 9.22 -18.82
C GLY A 447 -10.12 9.19 -17.31
N TYR A 448 -11.36 9.45 -16.90
CA TYR A 448 -11.75 9.50 -15.48
C TYR A 448 -12.09 8.13 -14.89
N ALA A 449 -12.26 8.10 -13.57
CA ALA A 449 -12.59 6.90 -12.82
C ALA A 449 -13.80 6.14 -13.38
N HIS A 450 -13.62 4.83 -13.53
CA HIS A 450 -14.70 3.93 -13.92
C HIS A 450 -15.67 3.75 -12.75
N ASN A 451 -16.96 3.74 -13.06
CA ASN A 451 -17.98 3.44 -12.06
C ASN A 451 -17.90 1.99 -11.62
N CYS A 452 -18.24 1.79 -10.35
CA CYS A 452 -18.80 0.52 -9.93
C CYS A 452 -20.16 0.32 -10.60
#